data_AF-A0A529I4R4-F1
#
_entry.id   AF-A0A529I4R4-F1
#
_cell.length_a   1.000
_cell.length_b   1.000
_cell.length_c   1.000
_cell.angle_alpha   90.00
_cell.angle_beta   90.00
_cell.angle_gamma   90.00
#
_symmetry.space_group_name_H-M   'P 1'
#
loop_
_entity.id
_entity.type
_entity.pdbx_description
1 polymer ?
#
loop_
_entity_poly.entity_id
_entity_poly.type
_entity_poly.pdbx_seq_one_letter_code
_entity_poly.pdbx_strand_id
1 'polypeptide(L)'
;MSLQFVVDGLLTGSMIGLGAIGVTLTYSILRFSNFAHGDFMAWGTYATLAVVSAIGATFGKVAPIAPLSFGWPLLVALVVGMAFTALLALLLDKVLFSRLRAQGQAIIVVMASFGASMALRSLLEFTFSSRPTYFSRAIQIAMPVGFGIRITPDQIALLLLTIVLVLGVHLLMTRTQIGRAMQALSQNAALARIVGIDVAGVVRVTWILGAALA
;
A
#
# COMPACT_ATOMS: atom_id res chain seq x y z
N MET A 1 -18.11 26.48 -9.47
CA MET A 1 -16.64 26.66 -9.30
C MET A 1 -16.17 26.23 -7.92
N SER A 2 -16.85 26.58 -6.82
CA SER A 2 -16.50 26.15 -5.45
C SER A 2 -16.63 24.63 -5.20
N LEU A 3 -17.67 23.99 -5.73
CA LEU A 3 -17.92 22.56 -5.51
C LEU A 3 -16.87 21.63 -6.15
N GLN A 4 -16.26 22.05 -7.26
CA GLN A 4 -15.19 21.29 -7.91
C GLN A 4 -13.97 21.14 -6.98
N PHE A 5 -13.56 22.22 -6.29
CA PHE A 5 -12.42 22.16 -5.36
C PHE A 5 -12.67 21.22 -4.18
N VAL A 6 -13.91 21.12 -3.70
CA VAL A 6 -14.29 20.17 -2.65
C VAL A 6 -14.11 18.73 -3.15
N VAL A 7 -14.55 18.47 -4.39
CA VAL A 7 -14.39 17.15 -5.03
C VAL A 7 -12.93 16.82 -5.29
N ASP A 8 -12.14 17.75 -5.84
CA ASP A 8 -10.71 17.55 -6.09
C ASP A 8 -9.94 17.31 -4.78
N GLY A 9 -10.31 18.00 -3.71
CA GLY A 9 -9.80 17.77 -2.36
C GLY A 9 -10.14 16.38 -1.83
N LEU A 10 -11.38 15.91 -2.03
CA LEU A 10 -11.80 14.56 -1.66
C LEU A 10 -11.02 13.48 -2.44
N LEU A 11 -10.84 13.68 -3.75
CA LEU A 11 -10.11 12.75 -4.61
C LEU A 11 -8.62 12.67 -4.22
N THR A 12 -7.99 13.83 -4.02
CA THR A 12 -6.59 13.91 -3.57
C THR A 12 -6.43 13.30 -2.16
N GLY A 13 -7.36 13.60 -1.25
CA GLY A 13 -7.40 13.01 0.08
C GLY A 13 -7.59 11.49 0.05
N SER A 14 -8.36 10.97 -0.90
CA SER A 14 -8.55 9.52 -1.08
C SER A 14 -7.29 8.83 -1.59
N MET A 15 -6.55 9.48 -2.49
CA MET A 15 -5.25 9.01 -2.99
C MET A 15 -4.22 8.91 -1.85
N ILE A 16 -4.07 10.00 -1.08
CA ILE A 16 -3.13 10.06 0.05
C ILE A 16 -3.59 9.11 1.17
N GLY A 17 -4.89 9.10 1.44
CA GLY A 17 -5.51 8.28 2.48
C GLY A 17 -5.29 6.79 2.26
N LEU A 18 -5.34 6.33 1.01
CA LEU A 18 -5.07 4.93 0.68
C LEU A 18 -3.68 4.48 1.17
N GLY A 19 -2.63 5.24 0.83
CA GLY A 19 -1.27 4.97 1.33
C GLY A 19 -1.14 5.19 2.85
N ALA A 20 -1.88 6.14 3.41
CA ALA A 20 -1.84 6.42 4.85
C ALA A 20 -2.38 5.26 5.71
N ILE A 21 -3.36 4.49 5.22
CA ILE A 21 -3.96 3.37 5.99
C ILE A 21 -2.92 2.26 6.22
N GLY A 22 -2.07 1.97 5.23
CA GLY A 22 -1.01 0.96 5.36
C GLY A 22 0.01 1.34 6.45
N VAL A 23 0.57 2.56 6.38
CA VAL A 23 1.54 3.03 7.38
C VAL A 23 0.91 3.14 8.77
N THR A 24 -0.32 3.65 8.88
CA THR A 24 -1.00 3.78 10.18
C THR A 24 -1.32 2.42 10.81
N LEU A 25 -1.70 1.41 10.01
CA LEU A 25 -1.86 0.04 10.49
C LEU A 25 -0.55 -0.51 11.06
N THR A 26 0.55 -0.39 10.32
CA THR A 26 1.86 -0.88 10.80
C THR A 26 2.32 -0.14 12.06
N TYR A 27 2.15 1.19 12.12
CA TYR A 27 2.47 2.00 13.29
C TYR A 27 1.61 1.63 14.50
N SER A 28 0.30 1.48 14.32
CA SER A 28 -0.64 1.17 15.39
C SER A 28 -0.30 -0.16 16.10
N ILE A 29 0.14 -1.16 15.34
CA ILE A 29 0.44 -2.48 15.88
C ILE A 29 1.90 -2.62 16.33
N LEU A 30 2.86 -2.10 15.55
CA LEU A 30 4.29 -2.30 15.80
C LEU A 30 4.96 -1.16 16.57
N ARG A 31 4.26 -0.03 16.74
CA ARG A 31 4.66 1.13 17.55
C ARG A 31 6.00 1.77 17.16
N PHE A 32 6.32 1.77 15.87
CA PHE A 32 7.44 2.53 15.32
C PHE A 32 7.05 3.18 13.99
N SER A 33 7.57 4.39 13.74
CA SER A 33 7.36 5.08 12.46
C SER A 33 8.19 4.40 11.39
N ASN A 34 7.53 3.79 10.40
CA ASN A 34 8.19 3.10 9.30
C ASN A 34 8.37 4.05 8.10
N PHE A 35 9.54 4.68 8.00
CA PHE A 35 9.85 5.59 6.89
C PHE A 35 9.93 4.88 5.52
N ALA A 36 10.20 3.57 5.51
CA ALA A 36 10.31 2.79 4.27
C ALA A 36 8.95 2.47 3.62
N HIS A 37 7.82 2.83 4.25
CA HIS A 37 6.50 2.51 3.69
C HIS A 37 6.26 3.18 2.34
N GLY A 38 6.71 4.42 2.15
CA GLY A 38 6.65 5.10 0.86
C GLY A 38 7.48 4.39 -0.22
N ASP A 39 8.60 3.79 0.16
CA ASP A 39 9.43 3.03 -0.78
C ASP A 39 8.79 1.67 -1.11
N PHE A 40 8.03 1.06 -0.20
CA PHE A 40 7.20 -0.10 -0.54
C PHE A 40 6.15 0.23 -1.61
N MET A 41 5.49 1.40 -1.51
CA MET A 41 4.55 1.86 -2.55
C MET A 41 5.25 1.99 -3.91
N ALA A 42 6.46 2.57 -3.92
CA ALA A 42 7.24 2.69 -5.15
C ALA A 42 7.62 1.32 -5.72
N TRP A 43 8.19 0.42 -4.90
CA TRP A 43 8.54 -0.93 -5.31
C TRP A 43 7.34 -1.73 -5.82
N GLY A 44 6.18 -1.62 -5.19
CA GLY A 44 4.93 -2.25 -5.65
C GLY A 44 4.42 -1.70 -6.96
N THR A 45 4.48 -0.39 -7.12
CA THR A 45 4.13 0.29 -8.38
C THR A 45 5.02 -0.17 -9.52
N TYR A 46 6.34 -0.24 -9.31
CA TYR A 46 7.29 -0.68 -10.34
C TYR A 46 7.21 -2.19 -10.63
N ALA A 47 6.94 -3.02 -9.62
CA ALA A 47 6.65 -4.44 -9.83
C ALA A 47 5.38 -4.62 -10.68
N THR A 48 4.31 -3.89 -10.36
CA THR A 48 3.08 -3.86 -11.16
C THR A 48 3.37 -3.41 -12.58
N LEU A 49 4.17 -2.35 -12.76
CA LEU A 49 4.53 -1.83 -14.07
C LEU A 49 5.33 -2.84 -14.90
N ALA A 50 6.29 -3.54 -14.29
CA ALA A 50 7.06 -4.58 -14.95
C ALA A 50 6.15 -5.72 -15.44
N VAL A 51 5.18 -6.15 -14.62
CA VAL A 51 4.23 -7.21 -14.98
C VAL A 51 3.27 -6.76 -16.07
N VAL A 52 2.70 -5.55 -15.98
CA VAL A 52 1.86 -4.99 -17.07
C VAL A 52 2.65 -4.93 -18.38
N SER A 53 3.90 -4.49 -18.33
CA SER A 53 4.75 -4.38 -19.51
C SER A 53 5.07 -5.75 -20.12
N ALA A 54 5.33 -6.75 -19.28
CA ALA A 54 5.56 -8.12 -19.72
C ALA A 54 4.30 -8.76 -20.35
N ILE A 55 3.12 -8.53 -19.77
CA ILE A 55 1.84 -8.97 -20.35
C ILE A 55 1.59 -8.26 -21.68
N GLY A 56 1.84 -6.95 -21.76
CA GLY A 56 1.70 -6.18 -23.01
C GLY A 56 2.66 -6.64 -24.11
N ALA A 57 3.87 -7.07 -23.75
CA ALA A 57 4.85 -7.61 -24.70
C ALA A 57 4.46 -9.00 -25.24
N THR A 58 3.72 -9.79 -24.46
CA THR A 58 3.33 -11.17 -24.80
C THR A 58 1.97 -11.25 -25.49
N PHE A 59 0.98 -10.48 -25.03
CA PHE A 59 -0.40 -10.51 -25.53
C PHE A 59 -0.77 -9.28 -26.39
N GLY A 60 0.14 -8.32 -26.54
CA GLY A 60 -0.11 -7.07 -27.27
C GLY A 60 -0.91 -6.04 -26.46
N LYS A 61 -1.38 -4.98 -27.13
CA LYS A 61 -2.19 -3.93 -26.50
C LYS A 61 -3.57 -4.48 -26.14
N VAL A 62 -3.84 -4.61 -24.85
CA VAL A 62 -5.16 -5.01 -24.34
C VAL A 62 -6.06 -3.77 -24.23
N ALA A 63 -7.30 -3.91 -24.71
CA ALA A 63 -8.30 -2.86 -24.62
C ALA A 63 -8.64 -2.52 -23.15
N PRO A 64 -8.95 -1.24 -22.83
CA PRO A 64 -9.38 -0.87 -21.49
C PRO A 64 -10.71 -1.52 -21.08
N ILE A 65 -10.91 -1.72 -19.77
CA ILE A 65 -12.19 -2.20 -19.24
C ILE A 65 -13.15 -1.02 -19.14
N ALA A 66 -14.14 -0.98 -20.03
CA ALA A 66 -15.22 0.02 -20.01
C ALA A 66 -14.65 1.47 -20.05
N PRO A 67 -15.09 2.49 -19.26
CA PRO A 67 -14.52 3.84 -19.37
C PRO A 67 -13.14 4.01 -18.71
N LEU A 68 -12.57 2.96 -18.10
CA LEU A 68 -11.29 3.07 -17.37
C LEU A 68 -10.10 3.26 -18.32
N SER A 69 -8.98 3.77 -17.81
CA SER A 69 -7.74 3.87 -18.58
C SER A 69 -6.96 2.57 -18.75
N PHE A 70 -7.33 1.53 -18.00
CA PHE A 70 -6.60 0.29 -17.91
C PHE A 70 -7.45 -0.93 -18.23
N GLY A 71 -6.79 -1.98 -18.72
CA GLY A 71 -7.39 -3.28 -19.01
C GLY A 71 -7.22 -4.29 -17.86
N TRP A 72 -7.67 -5.52 -18.09
CA TRP A 72 -7.46 -6.64 -17.15
C TRP A 72 -5.98 -6.90 -16.76
N PRO A 73 -4.96 -6.62 -17.60
CA PRO A 73 -3.56 -6.83 -17.21
C PRO A 73 -3.16 -6.04 -15.96
N LEU A 74 -3.72 -4.85 -15.76
CA LEU A 74 -3.41 -4.06 -14.57
C LEU A 74 -3.94 -4.72 -13.30
N LEU A 75 -5.11 -5.36 -13.36
CA LEU A 75 -5.68 -6.06 -12.20
C LEU A 75 -4.81 -7.26 -11.80
N VAL A 76 -4.36 -8.05 -12.78
CA VAL A 76 -3.45 -9.18 -12.52
C VAL A 76 -2.10 -8.68 -12.01
N ALA A 77 -1.54 -7.66 -12.65
CA ALA A 77 -0.29 -7.07 -12.24
C ALA A 77 -0.36 -6.44 -10.84
N LEU A 78 -1.50 -5.86 -10.45
CA LEU A 78 -1.72 -5.28 -9.12
C LEU A 78 -1.63 -6.38 -8.05
N VAL A 79 -2.29 -7.52 -8.27
CA VAL A 79 -2.22 -8.66 -7.34
C VAL A 79 -0.78 -9.18 -7.20
N VAL A 80 -0.04 -9.28 -8.31
CA VAL A 80 1.37 -9.66 -8.29
C VAL A 80 2.23 -8.61 -7.59
N GLY A 81 1.96 -7.32 -7.81
CA GLY A 81 2.60 -6.20 -7.13
C GLY A 81 2.39 -6.25 -5.62
N MET A 82 1.15 -6.46 -5.17
CA MET A 82 0.81 -6.62 -3.75
C MET A 82 1.51 -7.83 -3.13
N ALA A 83 1.59 -8.96 -3.85
CA ALA A 83 2.32 -10.13 -3.38
C ALA A 83 3.83 -9.84 -3.26
N PHE A 84 4.39 -9.15 -4.25
CA PHE A 84 5.80 -8.74 -4.25
C PHE A 84 6.12 -7.79 -3.09
N THR A 85 5.30 -6.75 -2.85
CA THR A 85 5.52 -5.82 -1.72
C THR A 85 5.37 -6.52 -0.38
N ALA A 86 4.40 -7.43 -0.23
CA ALA A 86 4.27 -8.23 0.97
C ALA A 86 5.51 -9.10 1.23
N LEU A 87 6.04 -9.75 0.20
CA LEU A 87 7.28 -10.53 0.30
C LEU A 87 8.48 -9.64 0.65
N LEU A 88 8.61 -8.48 0.01
CA LEU A 88 9.68 -7.52 0.28
C LEU A 88 9.63 -7.02 1.74
N ALA A 89 8.44 -6.70 2.24
CA ALA A 89 8.24 -6.27 3.62
C ALA A 89 8.55 -7.38 4.64
N LEU A 90 8.12 -8.62 4.38
CA LEU A 90 8.47 -9.77 5.22
C LEU A 90 9.97 -10.07 5.21
N LEU A 91 10.63 -9.90 4.07
CA LEU A 91 12.08 -10.05 3.94
C LEU A 91 12.80 -8.99 4.79
N LEU A 92 12.40 -7.73 4.67
CA LEU A 92 12.98 -6.65 5.47
C LEU A 92 12.69 -6.82 6.96
N ASP A 93 11.50 -7.29 7.35
CA ASP A 93 11.23 -7.62 8.74
C ASP A 93 12.17 -8.72 9.23
N LYS A 94 12.29 -9.83 8.50
CA LYS A 94 13.14 -10.96 8.90
C LYS A 94 14.62 -10.60 8.99
N VAL A 95 15.12 -9.81 8.04
CA VAL A 95 16.56 -9.50 7.93
C VAL A 95 16.96 -8.32 8.80
N LEU A 96 16.09 -7.32 8.97
CA LEU A 96 16.39 -6.06 9.64
C LEU A 96 15.50 -5.80 10.85
N PHE A 97 14.19 -5.59 10.65
CA PHE A 97 13.34 -5.04 11.71
C PHE A 97 13.14 -5.99 12.89
N SER A 98 12.89 -7.28 12.65
CA SER A 98 12.69 -8.28 13.71
C SER A 98 13.94 -8.42 14.60
N ARG A 99 15.13 -8.39 14.01
CA ARG A 99 16.41 -8.50 14.74
C ARG A 99 16.64 -7.30 15.64
N LEU A 100 16.40 -6.09 15.14
CA LEU A 100 16.57 -4.86 15.91
C LEU A 100 15.47 -4.70 16.97
N ARG A 101 14.24 -5.11 16.66
CA ARG A 101 13.12 -5.10 17.60
C ARG A 101 13.39 -6.00 18.80
N ALA A 102 14.06 -7.14 18.60
CA ALA A 102 14.45 -8.04 19.68
C ALA A 102 15.44 -7.42 20.69
N GLN A 103 16.15 -6.35 20.31
CA GLN A 103 17.06 -5.61 21.20
C GLN A 103 16.33 -4.59 22.10
N GLY A 104 15.01 -4.40 21.93
CA GLY A 104 14.16 -3.61 22.83
C GLY A 104 14.23 -2.09 22.66
N GLN A 105 15.03 -1.58 21.72
CA GLN A 105 15.20 -0.13 21.50
C GLN A 105 14.39 0.35 20.29
N ALA A 106 13.22 0.93 20.55
CA ALA A 106 12.31 1.40 19.48
C ALA A 106 12.97 2.42 18.54
N ILE A 107 13.81 3.31 19.07
CA ILE A 107 14.51 4.35 18.29
C ILE A 107 15.43 3.72 17.24
N ILE A 108 16.12 2.62 17.57
CA ILE A 108 16.99 1.91 16.62
C ILE A 108 16.18 1.39 15.43
N VAL A 109 14.97 0.88 15.65
CA VAL A 109 14.10 0.39 14.58
C VAL A 109 13.63 1.52 13.66
N VAL A 110 13.33 2.69 14.23
CA VAL A 110 12.97 3.89 13.45
C VAL A 110 14.13 4.34 12.57
N MET A 111 15.34 4.47 13.14
CA MET A 111 16.54 4.85 12.37
C MET A 111 16.90 3.82 11.30
N ALA A 112 16.73 2.53 11.61
CA ALA A 112 16.91 1.47 10.63
C ALA A 112 15.87 1.54 9.51
N SER A 113 14.63 1.96 9.78
CA SER A 113 13.61 2.16 8.74
C SER A 113 13.97 3.31 7.79
N PHE A 114 14.62 4.35 8.30
CA PHE A 114 15.16 5.43 7.48
C PHE A 114 16.32 4.94 6.60
N GLY A 115 17.25 4.17 7.16
CA GLY A 115 18.32 3.53 6.38
C GLY A 115 17.79 2.56 5.32
N ALA A 116 16.77 1.77 5.65
CA ALA A 116 16.10 0.89 4.71
C ALA A 116 15.38 1.66 3.59
N SER A 117 14.73 2.78 3.93
CA SER A 117 14.10 3.69 2.97
C SER A 117 15.11 4.19 1.94
N MET A 118 16.25 4.72 2.40
CA MET A 118 17.33 5.18 1.52
C MET A 118 17.88 4.04 0.65
N ALA A 119 18.15 2.87 1.23
CA ALA A 119 18.67 1.72 0.50
C ALA A 119 17.69 1.21 -0.58
N LEU A 120 16.41 1.06 -0.22
CA LEU A 120 15.35 0.65 -1.16
C LEU A 120 15.20 1.67 -2.28
N ARG A 121 15.23 2.96 -1.98
CA ARG A 121 15.12 4.02 -2.97
C ARG A 121 16.28 4.02 -3.94
N SER A 122 17.51 3.98 -3.43
CA SER A 122 18.72 3.91 -4.27
C SER A 122 18.74 2.66 -5.15
N LEU A 123 18.30 1.51 -4.61
CA LEU A 123 18.21 0.27 -5.40
C LEU A 123 17.14 0.36 -6.49
N LEU A 124 16.01 1.01 -6.22
CA LEU A 124 14.95 1.21 -7.20
C LEU A 124 15.39 2.16 -8.33
N GLU A 125 16.05 3.26 -7.98
CA GLU A 125 16.59 4.21 -8.96
C GLU A 125 17.70 3.57 -9.82
N PHE A 126 18.52 2.71 -9.24
CA PHE A 126 19.54 1.95 -9.96
C PHE A 126 18.94 0.94 -10.94
N THR A 127 17.81 0.30 -10.60
CA THR A 127 17.20 -0.76 -11.42
C THR A 127 16.28 -0.23 -12.51
N PHE A 128 15.56 0.86 -12.27
CA PHE A 128 14.60 1.43 -13.22
C PHE A 128 15.10 2.76 -13.79
N SER A 129 14.92 3.84 -13.03
CA SER A 129 15.38 5.21 -13.30
C SER A 129 14.83 6.12 -12.21
N SER A 130 15.39 7.32 -12.05
CA SER A 130 14.78 8.39 -11.25
C SER A 130 13.67 9.15 -12.01
N ARG A 131 13.41 8.83 -13.30
CA ARG A 131 12.35 9.48 -14.10
C ARG A 131 10.99 8.83 -13.87
N PRO A 132 9.90 9.61 -13.74
CA PRO A 132 8.56 9.07 -13.55
C PRO A 132 8.12 8.28 -14.79
N THR A 133 7.58 7.09 -14.54
CA THR A 133 7.00 6.23 -15.57
C THR A 133 5.51 6.03 -15.29
N TYR A 134 4.71 6.05 -16.35
CA TYR A 134 3.25 5.98 -16.27
C TYR A 134 2.74 4.67 -16.85
N PHE A 135 1.73 4.07 -16.21
CA PHE A 135 1.05 2.86 -16.70
C PHE A 135 0.36 3.08 -18.06
N SER A 136 -0.16 4.29 -18.27
CA SER A 136 -0.77 4.71 -19.53
C SER A 136 -0.45 6.17 -19.79
N ARG A 137 -0.22 6.50 -21.06
CA ARG A 137 -0.11 7.89 -21.55
C ARG A 137 -1.40 8.38 -22.19
N ALA A 138 -2.45 7.56 -22.18
CA ALA A 138 -3.75 7.94 -22.73
C ALA A 138 -4.38 9.05 -21.88
N ILE A 139 -4.86 10.10 -22.54
CA ILE A 139 -5.56 11.19 -21.86
C ILE A 139 -6.96 10.69 -21.52
N GLN A 140 -7.27 10.63 -20.22
CA GLN A 140 -8.62 10.35 -19.74
C GLN A 140 -9.46 11.62 -19.76
N ILE A 141 -10.56 11.59 -20.52
CA ILE A 141 -11.45 12.74 -20.66
C ILE A 141 -12.36 12.80 -19.43
N ALA A 142 -12.29 13.92 -18.70
CA ALA A 142 -13.16 14.16 -17.56
C ALA A 142 -14.61 14.31 -18.01
N MET A 143 -15.48 13.45 -17.49
CA MET A 143 -16.90 13.44 -17.79
C MET A 143 -17.67 14.38 -16.85
N PRO A 144 -18.70 15.09 -17.35
CA PRO A 144 -19.57 15.87 -16.49
C PRO A 144 -20.45 14.94 -15.66
N VAL A 145 -20.44 15.11 -14.34
CA VAL A 145 -21.20 14.26 -13.40
C VAL A 145 -22.44 15.00 -12.84
N GLY A 146 -22.74 16.18 -13.38
CA GLY A 146 -23.76 17.10 -12.88
C GLY A 146 -23.18 18.23 -12.02
N PHE A 147 -23.99 19.25 -11.72
CA PHE A 147 -23.62 20.39 -10.85
C PHE A 147 -22.34 21.17 -11.25
N GLY A 148 -21.94 21.08 -12.52
CA GLY A 148 -20.69 21.67 -13.02
C GLY A 148 -19.42 20.95 -12.56
N ILE A 149 -19.54 19.72 -12.04
CA ILE A 149 -18.43 18.88 -11.57
C ILE A 149 -17.91 18.02 -12.73
N ARG A 150 -16.59 17.92 -12.86
CA ARG A 150 -15.91 17.05 -13.82
C ARG A 150 -14.99 16.09 -13.10
N ILE A 151 -15.14 14.80 -13.37
CA ILE A 151 -14.34 13.72 -12.74
C ILE A 151 -13.94 12.72 -13.83
N THR A 152 -12.73 12.15 -13.75
CA THR A 152 -12.33 11.06 -14.64
C THR A 152 -12.84 9.70 -14.14
N PRO A 153 -13.08 8.73 -15.03
CA PRO A 153 -13.42 7.36 -14.65
C PRO A 153 -12.46 6.76 -13.60
N ASP A 154 -11.16 7.01 -13.77
CA ASP A 154 -10.11 6.52 -12.88
C ASP A 154 -10.19 7.14 -11.47
N GLN A 155 -10.57 8.42 -11.37
CA GLN A 155 -10.78 9.09 -10.08
C GLN A 155 -11.98 8.49 -9.33
N ILE A 156 -13.06 8.15 -10.03
CA ILE A 156 -14.21 7.46 -9.43
C ILE A 156 -13.80 6.06 -8.95
N ALA A 157 -13.06 5.31 -9.79
CA ALA A 157 -12.57 3.99 -9.42
C ALA A 157 -11.64 4.04 -8.21
N LEU A 158 -10.72 5.00 -8.15
CA LEU A 158 -9.84 5.24 -7.01
C LEU A 158 -10.64 5.54 -5.73
N LEU A 159 -11.61 6.44 -5.81
CA LEU A 159 -12.46 6.79 -4.66
C LEU A 159 -13.21 5.56 -4.12
N LEU A 160 -13.83 4.79 -5.01
CA LEU A 160 -14.54 3.56 -4.64
C LEU A 160 -13.59 2.52 -4.04
N LEU A 161 -12.41 2.33 -4.63
CA LEU A 161 -11.40 1.41 -4.12
C LEU A 161 -10.94 1.83 -2.72
N THR A 162 -10.64 3.11 -2.50
CA THR A 162 -10.26 3.62 -1.18
C THR A 162 -11.36 3.37 -0.15
N ILE A 163 -12.63 3.64 -0.47
CA ILE A 163 -13.75 3.38 0.44
C ILE A 163 -13.83 1.87 0.79
N VAL A 164 -13.75 0.99 -0.22
CA VAL A 164 -13.80 -0.47 -0.01
C VAL A 164 -12.65 -0.93 0.87
N LEU A 165 -11.42 -0.44 0.64
CA LEU A 165 -10.25 -0.84 1.43
C LEU A 165 -10.28 -0.28 2.85
N VAL A 166 -10.71 0.98 3.04
CA VAL A 166 -10.93 1.57 4.38
C VAL A 166 -11.93 0.73 5.17
N LEU A 167 -13.09 0.44 4.57
CA LEU A 167 -14.12 -0.36 5.21
C LEU A 167 -13.65 -1.80 5.46
N GLY A 168 -12.90 -2.38 4.51
CA GLY A 168 -12.31 -3.70 4.64
C GLY A 168 -11.34 -3.79 5.82
N VAL A 169 -10.41 -2.85 5.93
CA VAL A 169 -9.46 -2.77 7.06
C VAL A 169 -10.21 -2.50 8.37
N HIS A 170 -11.20 -1.61 8.38
CA HIS A 170 -12.01 -1.34 9.56
C HIS A 170 -12.76 -2.58 10.05
N LEU A 171 -13.40 -3.32 9.15
CA LEU A 171 -14.09 -4.57 9.47
C LEU A 171 -13.12 -5.66 9.91
N LEU A 172 -11.94 -5.75 9.28
CA LEU A 172 -10.88 -6.66 9.71
C LEU A 172 -10.47 -6.36 11.15
N MET A 173 -10.25 -5.09 11.49
CA MET A 173 -9.87 -4.65 12.83
C MET A 173 -10.97 -4.89 13.88
N THR A 174 -12.23 -4.62 13.54
CA THR A 174 -13.33 -4.61 14.52
C THR A 174 -14.08 -5.95 14.63
N ARG A 175 -14.09 -6.77 13.57
CA ARG A 175 -14.96 -7.96 13.50
C ARG A 175 -14.19 -9.29 13.48
N THR A 176 -12.87 -9.30 13.25
CA THR A 176 -12.12 -10.56 13.11
C THR A 176 -11.29 -10.92 14.35
N GLN A 177 -10.94 -12.20 14.48
CA GLN A 177 -10.03 -12.68 15.52
C GLN A 177 -8.62 -12.09 15.36
N ILE A 178 -8.15 -11.95 14.12
CA ILE A 178 -6.86 -11.33 13.80
C ILE A 178 -6.84 -9.88 14.29
N GLY A 179 -7.91 -9.11 14.05
CA GLY A 179 -8.03 -7.74 14.55
C GLY A 179 -7.94 -7.64 16.08
N ARG A 180 -8.62 -8.53 16.81
CA ARG A 180 -8.50 -8.60 18.28
C ARG A 180 -7.09 -8.95 18.74
N ALA A 181 -6.42 -9.89 18.06
CA ALA A 181 -5.05 -10.26 18.38
C ALA A 181 -4.06 -9.11 18.10
N MET A 182 -4.26 -8.35 17.03
CA MET A 182 -3.50 -7.14 16.71
C MET A 182 -3.66 -6.06 17.79
N GLN A 183 -4.89 -5.83 18.27
CA GLN A 183 -5.15 -4.89 19.37
C GLN A 183 -4.52 -5.35 20.70
N ALA A 184 -4.57 -6.65 21.02
CA ALA A 184 -3.91 -7.19 22.21
C ALA A 184 -2.39 -7.01 22.15
N LEU A 185 -1.79 -7.26 20.96
CA LEU A 185 -0.37 -7.04 20.72
C LEU A 185 0.05 -5.57 20.91
N SER A 186 -0.74 -4.62 20.40
CA SER A 186 -0.41 -3.18 20.50
C SER A 186 -0.46 -2.67 21.95
N GLN A 187 -1.35 -3.23 22.77
CA GLN A 187 -1.47 -2.91 24.18
C GLN A 187 -0.29 -3.48 24.99
N ASN A 188 -0.06 -4.79 24.90
CA ASN A 188 1.04 -5.44 25.61
C ASN A 188 1.43 -6.77 24.96
N ALA A 189 2.55 -6.76 24.23
CA ALA A 189 3.09 -7.95 23.55
C ALA A 189 3.46 -9.11 24.51
N ALA A 190 3.88 -8.81 25.74
CA ALA A 190 4.26 -9.83 26.71
C ALA A 190 3.02 -10.54 27.27
N LEU A 191 1.99 -9.78 27.66
CA LEU A 191 0.72 -10.35 28.12
C LEU A 191 -0.02 -11.11 27.01
N ALA A 192 -0.02 -10.58 25.79
CA ALA A 192 -0.61 -11.26 24.63
C ALA A 192 -0.02 -12.67 24.45
N ARG A 193 1.31 -12.80 24.61
CA ARG A 193 2.00 -14.09 24.52
C ARG A 193 1.62 -15.06 25.65
N ILE A 194 1.41 -14.57 26.87
CA ILE A 194 1.01 -15.39 28.02
C ILE A 194 -0.39 -15.98 27.82
N VAL A 195 -1.29 -15.23 27.18
CA VAL A 195 -2.66 -15.68 26.87
C VAL A 195 -2.71 -16.54 25.58
N GLY A 196 -1.55 -16.89 25.01
CA GLY A 196 -1.45 -17.84 23.89
C GLY A 196 -1.59 -17.22 22.49
N ILE A 197 -1.51 -15.89 22.36
CA ILE A 197 -1.51 -15.24 21.03
C ILE A 197 -0.14 -15.45 20.36
N ASP A 198 -0.13 -15.98 19.13
CA ASP A 198 1.06 -16.04 18.29
C ASP A 198 1.45 -14.64 17.81
N VAL A 199 2.26 -13.95 18.62
CA VAL A 199 2.78 -12.61 18.32
C VAL A 199 3.52 -12.57 16.98
N ALA A 200 4.31 -13.61 16.64
CA ALA A 200 5.07 -13.63 15.39
C ALA A 200 4.15 -13.78 14.17
N GLY A 201 3.10 -14.61 14.28
CA GLY A 201 2.01 -14.69 13.31
C GLY A 201 1.31 -13.35 13.09
N VAL A 202 0.90 -12.69 14.18
CA VAL A 202 0.22 -11.39 14.11
C VAL A 202 1.11 -10.32 13.45
N VAL A 203 2.39 -10.24 13.82
CA VAL A 203 3.35 -9.32 13.19
C VAL A 203 3.50 -9.58 11.70
N ARG A 204 3.59 -10.84 11.26
CA ARG A 204 3.64 -11.19 9.83
C ARG A 204 2.39 -10.75 9.08
N VAL A 205 1.20 -10.98 9.65
CA VAL A 205 -0.05 -10.54 9.02
C VAL A 205 -0.12 -9.01 8.95
N THR A 206 0.32 -8.30 9.98
CA THR A 206 0.41 -6.83 9.95
C THR A 206 1.32 -6.35 8.81
N TRP A 207 2.48 -6.98 8.63
CA TRP A 207 3.39 -6.65 7.53
C TRP A 207 2.77 -6.93 6.16
N ILE A 208 2.12 -8.08 5.99
CA ILE A 208 1.44 -8.44 4.73
C ILE A 208 0.35 -7.44 4.40
N LEU A 209 -0.55 -7.14 5.35
CA LEU A 209 -1.65 -6.19 5.13
C LEU A 209 -1.14 -4.77 4.88
N GLY A 210 -0.19 -4.31 5.70
CA GLY A 210 0.40 -2.99 5.54
C GLY A 210 1.08 -2.83 4.17
N ALA A 211 1.89 -3.81 3.75
CA ALA A 211 2.60 -3.75 2.48
C ALA A 211 1.73 -4.03 1.26
N ALA A 212 0.66 -4.82 1.38
CA ALA A 212 -0.29 -5.02 0.30
C ALA A 212 -1.15 -3.77 0.03
N LEU A 213 -1.31 -2.89 1.02
CA LEU A 213 -1.93 -1.58 0.86
C LEU A 213 -0.96 -0.52 0.32
N ALA A 214 0.33 -0.83 0.26
CA ALA A 214 1.38 0.03 -0.29
C ALA A 214 1.53 -0.22 -1.79
#